data_AF-A0A933RC06-F1
#
_entry.id   AF-A0A933RC06-F1
#
_cell.length_a   1.000
_cell.length_b   1.000
_cell.length_c   1.000
_cell.angle_alpha   90.00
_cell.angle_beta   90.00
_cell.angle_gamma   90.00
#
_symmetry.space_group_name_H-M   'P 1'
#
loop_
_entity.id
_entity.type
_entity.pdbx_description
1 polymer ?
#
loop_
_entity_poly.entity_id
_entity_poly.type
_entity_poly.pdbx_seq_one_letter_code
_entity_poly.pdbx_strand_id
1 'polypeptide(L)' 'MVVEVDTPAFAELIDPDAQLVHLGGGYQFTEGPVWNPREQALYFSDIPGDARWKWTEQGGMER' A
#
# COMPACT_ATOMS: atom_id res chain seq x y z
N MET A 1 -5.68 11.79 7.39
CA MET A 1 -4.60 10.90 7.87
C MET A 1 -3.49 11.81 8.38
N VAL A 2 -2.97 11.54 9.57
CA VAL A 2 -1.94 12.38 10.22
C VAL A 2 -0.68 11.53 10.34
N VAL A 3 0.48 12.11 10.00
CA VAL A 3 1.78 11.48 10.24
C VAL A 3 2.33 12.08 11.53
N GLU A 4 2.51 11.24 12.54
CA GLU A 4 3.17 11.62 13.78
C GLU A 4 4.63 11.13 13.72
N VAL A 5 5.56 11.99 14.14
CA VAL A 5 7.00 11.71 14.09
C VAL A 5 7.54 11.73 15.51
N ASP A 6 7.89 10.55 16.03
CA ASP A 6 8.35 10.38 17.41
C ASP A 6 9.84 10.76 17.61
N THR A 7 10.64 10.67 16.55
CA THR A 7 12.09 10.93 16.61
C THR A 7 12.56 11.70 15.38
N PRO A 8 13.48 12.68 15.53
CA PRO A 8 14.03 13.44 14.40
C PRO A 8 14.68 12.56 13.31
N ALA A 9 15.24 11.40 13.68
CA ALA A 9 15.89 10.49 12.74
C ALA A 9 14.93 9.94 11.66
N PHE A 10 13.61 9.99 11.90
CA PHE A 10 12.62 9.58 10.90
C PHE A 10 12.68 10.45 9.63
N ALA A 11 12.98 11.74 9.77
CA ALA A 11 13.09 12.67 8.65
C ALA A 11 14.28 12.37 7.71
N GLU A 12 15.20 11.49 8.14
CA GLU A 12 16.31 11.02 7.29
C GLU A 12 15.90 9.85 6.39
N LEU A 13 14.77 9.18 6.68
CA LEU A 13 14.32 7.98 5.96
C LEU A 13 13.23 8.27 4.92
N ILE A 14 12.48 9.36 5.11
CA ILE A 14 11.29 9.69 4.34
C ILE A 14 11.40 11.15 3.88
N ASP A 15 11.05 11.41 2.62
CA ASP A 15 10.92 12.77 2.10
C ASP A 15 9.84 13.53 2.91
N PRO A 16 10.16 14.69 3.51
CA PRO A 16 9.20 15.45 4.32
C PRO A 16 7.98 15.94 3.52
N ASP A 17 8.08 16.02 2.19
CA ASP A 17 6.98 16.41 1.31
C ASP A 17 6.17 15.20 0.79
N ALA A 18 6.56 13.96 1.16
CA ALA A 18 5.85 12.76 0.77
C ALA A 18 4.41 12.76 1.32
N GLN A 19 3.45 12.46 0.43
CA GLN A 19 2.05 12.34 0.81
C GLN A 19 1.68 10.87 0.96
N LEU A 20 1.03 10.55 2.08
CA LEU A 20 0.48 9.22 2.28
C LEU A 20 -0.86 9.10 1.53
N VAL A 21 -0.88 8.22 0.53
CA VAL A 21 -2.03 8.05 -0.39
C VAL A 21 -2.77 6.75 -0.06
N HIS A 22 -4.10 6.83 0.00
CA HIS A 22 -4.97 5.65 0.18
C HIS A 22 -5.32 5.05 -1.19
N LEU A 23 -4.75 3.88 -1.52
CA LEU A 23 -4.91 3.24 -2.83
C LEU A 23 -6.22 2.44 -3.00
N GLY A 24 -6.82 1.96 -1.90
CA GLY A 24 -8.04 1.17 -1.94
C GLY A 24 -8.48 0.71 -0.55
N GLY A 25 -9.76 0.40 -0.41
CA GLY A 25 -10.37 -0.06 0.84
C GLY A 25 -11.59 -0.95 0.61
N GLY A 26 -12.27 -1.32 1.69
CA GLY A 26 -13.41 -2.26 1.65
C GLY A 26 -13.02 -3.74 1.82
N TYR A 27 -11.77 -4.00 2.19
CA TYR A 27 -11.25 -5.33 2.51
C TYR A 27 -11.58 -5.72 3.95
N GLN A 28 -11.63 -7.02 4.23
CA GLN A 28 -11.82 -7.51 5.61
C GLN A 28 -10.51 -7.51 6.39
N PHE A 29 -9.44 -8.05 5.80
CA PHE A 29 -8.11 -8.05 6.40
C PHE A 29 -7.02 -8.24 5.34
N THR A 30 -6.23 -7.19 5.10
CA THR A 30 -5.16 -7.20 4.10
C THR A 30 -3.84 -7.73 4.66
N GLU A 31 -3.20 -8.67 3.97
CA GLU A 31 -1.89 -9.23 4.34
C GLU A 31 -1.04 -9.58 3.11
N GLY A 32 0.26 -9.83 3.34
CA GLY A 32 1.20 -10.33 2.34
C GLY A 32 1.42 -9.41 1.13
N PRO A 33 1.67 -8.10 1.31
CA PRO A 33 1.96 -7.22 0.19
C PRO A 33 3.26 -7.64 -0.51
N VAL A 34 3.24 -7.76 -1.83
CA VAL A 34 4.41 -8.05 -2.66
C VAL A 34 4.40 -7.14 -3.89
N TRP A 35 5.53 -6.46 -4.13
CA TRP A 35 5.75 -5.72 -5.36
C TRP A 35 6.37 -6.62 -6.43
N ASN A 36 5.74 -6.72 -7.60
CA ASN A 36 6.27 -7.38 -8.78
C ASN A 36 6.84 -6.32 -9.75
N PRO A 37 8.16 -6.21 -9.89
CA PRO A 37 8.76 -5.19 -10.76
C PRO A 37 8.57 -5.48 -12.25
N ARG A 38 8.31 -6.72 -12.66
CA ARG A 38 8.06 -7.04 -14.07
C ARG A 38 6.70 -6.53 -14.52
N GLU A 39 5.70 -6.65 -13.65
CA GLU A 39 4.32 -6.25 -13.92
C GLU A 39 3.99 -4.84 -13.43
N GLN A 40 4.91 -4.20 -12.69
CA GLN A 40 4.70 -2.91 -12.04
C GLN A 40 3.41 -2.91 -11.20
N ALA A 41 3.27 -3.96 -10.40
CA ALA A 41 2.04 -4.26 -9.68
C ALA A 41 2.29 -4.64 -8.22
N LEU A 42 1.43 -4.15 -7.34
CA LEU A 42 1.34 -4.54 -5.94
C LEU A 42 0.28 -5.64 -5.79
N TYR A 43 0.66 -6.79 -5.27
CA TYR A 43 -0.28 -7.87 -4.91
C TYR A 43 -0.44 -7.92 -3.40
N PHE A 44 -1.62 -8.25 -2.92
CA PHE A 44 -1.88 -8.58 -1.51
C PHE A 44 -3.09 -9.50 -1.40
N SER A 45 -3.29 -10.09 -0.22
CA SER A 45 -4.43 -10.98 0.07
C SER A 45 -5.40 -10.30 1.03
N ASP A 46 -6.69 -10.45 0.77
CA ASP A 46 -7.76 -10.26 1.75
C ASP A 46 -8.22 -11.64 2.23
N ILE A 47 -7.61 -12.15 3.31
CA ILE A 47 -7.72 -13.57 3.70
C ILE A 47 -9.17 -13.94 4.08
N PRO A 48 -9.84 -13.21 4.98
CA PRO A 48 -11.24 -13.49 5.31
C PRO A 48 -12.18 -13.16 4.13
N GLY A 49 -11.78 -12.25 3.24
CA GLY A 49 -12.50 -11.93 2.01
C GLY A 49 -12.34 -12.95 0.87
N ASP A 50 -11.55 -14.01 1.06
CA ASP A 50 -11.20 -15.02 0.04
C ASP A 50 -10.85 -14.38 -1.31
N ALA A 51 -9.99 -13.37 -1.26
CA ALA A 51 -9.60 -12.60 -2.42
C ALA A 51 -8.11 -12.31 -2.41
N ARG A 52 -7.52 -12.33 -3.60
CA ARG A 52 -6.26 -11.65 -3.85
C ARG A 52 -6.58 -10.39 -4.62
N TRP A 53 -5.74 -9.38 -4.47
CA TRP A 53 -5.89 -8.10 -5.12
C TRP A 53 -4.57 -7.73 -5.77
N LYS A 54 -4.69 -7.02 -6.88
CA LYS A 54 -3.61 -6.46 -7.67
C LYS A 54 -3.89 -4.97 -7.84
N TRP A 55 -2.93 -4.13 -7.50
CA TRP A 55 -2.97 -2.72 -7.81
C TRP A 55 -1.88 -2.36 -8.81
N THR A 56 -2.22 -1.54 -9.80
CA THR A 56 -1.25 -0.91 -10.71
C THR A 56 -1.51 0.59 -10.76
N GLU A 57 -0.46 1.38 -11.04
CA GLU A 57 -0.58 2.83 -11.21
C GLU A 57 -1.60 3.20 -12.30
N GLN A 58 -1.64 2.44 -13.39
CA GLN A 58 -2.46 2.74 -14.57
C GLN A 58 -3.90 2.20 -14.46
N GLY A 59 -4.07 1.01 -13.87
CA GLY A 59 -5.35 0.31 -13.80
C GLY A 59 -6.07 0.50 -12.46
N GLY A 60 -5.39 1.01 -11.44
CA GLY A 60 -5.92 1.04 -10.09
C GLY A 60 -6.04 -0.37 -9.50
N MET A 61 -7.06 -0.57 -8.66
CA MET A 61 -7.27 -1.78 -7.88
C MET A 61 -8.14 -2.81 -8.61
N GLU A 62 -7.66 -4.05 -8.70
CA GLU A 62 -8.27 -5.19 -9.37
C GLU A 62 -8.24 -6.44 -8.46
N ARG A 63 -9.25 -7.31 -8.54
CA ARG A 63 -9.29 -8.59 -7.80
C ARG A 63 -8.73 -9.72 -8.65
#